data_AF-A0A9N8ES70-F1
#
_entry.id   AF-A0A9N8ES70-F1
#
_cell.length_a   1.000
_cell.length_b   1.000
_cell.length_c   1.000
_cell.angle_alpha   90.00
_cell.angle_beta   90.00
_cell.angle_gamma   90.00
#
_symmetry.space_group_name_H-M   'P 1'
#
loop_
_entity.id
_entity.type
_entity.pdbx_description
1 polymer ?
#
loop_
_entity_poly.entity_id
_entity_poly.type
_entity_poly.pdbx_seq_one_letter_code
_entity_poly.pdbx_strand_id
1 'polypeptide(L)'
;MEDEESSAAATAEVTTGSDSVVGVPENNPNEKQQENGKGEASNDMSFYDALRAASKDYRRLCKEKELHESSRAMEAAADARRKYFETHERAQNGQPVTPSFGPYKKHYRKYLEKHLTQYRNGRFCDIGSAPGGLPAFLCDRLGMTGVAFSLPEEDGGFRMKFHSTTCHFSDECDMSVPGAWKSQLYDVLKGETFDFINLGITLQWRKPVQKVEDESEMEDQSAEEKTAEDTRSEQRDHRLAMQEIIKNELFFALQSIDDGGSVMVTLPNSDHPNTFLYLHYLINCIASEGNLMVMPTPKLSRKPVYVLVENISTSSQGVQDLVNFLLSTDVTPENDSKWLVESWEEALPAFEACRTSLEHVWRLQLKQLKKDRNEAENKYGGAPVEN
;
A
#
# COMPACT_ATOMS: atom_id res chain seq x y z
N MET A 1 57.29 45.40 -33.75
CA MET A 1 56.57 45.20 -32.48
C MET A 1 55.67 44.00 -32.73
N GLU A 2 56.26 42.85 -33.06
CA GLU A 2 57.00 41.94 -32.13
C GLU A 2 56.04 41.43 -31.06
N ASP A 3 55.84 40.15 -30.78
CA ASP A 3 56.36 38.86 -31.28
C ASP A 3 55.39 37.80 -30.68
N GLU A 4 55.01 36.71 -31.37
CA GLU A 4 55.66 35.39 -31.32
C GLU A 4 55.74 34.80 -29.89
N GLU A 5 55.38 33.55 -29.56
CA GLU A 5 55.76 32.27 -30.17
C GLU A 5 55.02 31.10 -29.42
N SER A 6 54.55 30.05 -30.11
CA SER A 6 55.13 28.66 -30.14
C SER A 6 54.80 27.76 -28.93
N SER A 7 54.04 26.66 -29.10
CA SER A 7 54.44 25.27 -29.51
C SER A 7 55.20 24.48 -28.41
N ALA A 8 55.20 23.15 -28.28
CA ALA A 8 54.80 22.05 -29.14
C ALA A 8 54.54 20.79 -28.29
N ALA A 9 53.95 19.79 -28.97
CA ALA A 9 53.83 18.39 -28.58
C ALA A 9 55.17 17.64 -28.46
N ALA A 10 55.17 16.52 -27.74
CA ALA A 10 56.07 15.40 -28.01
C ALA A 10 55.44 14.05 -27.59
N THR A 11 55.36 13.18 -28.57
CA THR A 11 55.06 11.74 -28.59
C THR A 11 56.16 10.89 -27.97
N ALA A 12 55.81 9.68 -27.48
CA ALA A 12 56.65 8.50 -27.59
C ALA A 12 55.78 7.23 -27.62
N GLU A 13 55.84 6.51 -28.74
CA GLU A 13 55.45 5.11 -28.92
C GLU A 13 56.47 4.17 -28.27
N VAL A 14 56.12 2.88 -28.14
CA VAL A 14 56.80 1.72 -28.79
C VAL A 14 56.36 0.40 -28.11
N THR A 15 55.55 -0.38 -28.86
CA THR A 15 55.56 -1.84 -29.17
C THR A 15 55.83 -2.90 -28.06
N THR A 16 55.37 -4.17 -28.09
CA THR A 16 55.19 -5.21 -29.13
C THR A 16 54.40 -6.41 -28.57
N GLY A 17 53.61 -7.11 -29.42
CA GLY A 17 53.49 -8.58 -29.56
C GLY A 17 52.90 -9.41 -28.39
N SER A 18 52.21 -10.54 -28.57
CA SER A 18 51.95 -11.40 -29.73
C SER A 18 51.00 -12.55 -29.31
N ASP A 19 50.07 -12.90 -30.20
CA ASP A 19 49.58 -14.24 -30.57
C ASP A 19 49.28 -15.35 -29.54
N SER A 20 47.98 -15.70 -29.52
CA SER A 20 47.35 -17.03 -29.65
C SER A 20 48.13 -18.31 -29.30
N VAL A 21 47.44 -19.26 -28.61
CA VAL A 21 47.11 -20.62 -29.12
C VAL A 21 46.53 -21.51 -27.98
N VAL A 22 45.33 -22.03 -28.24
CA VAL A 22 44.79 -23.39 -27.99
C VAL A 22 45.08 -24.11 -26.67
N GLY A 23 43.99 -24.47 -25.96
CA GLY A 23 43.99 -25.49 -24.92
C GLY A 23 42.57 -25.94 -24.58
N VAL A 24 42.02 -26.85 -25.38
CA VAL A 24 40.87 -27.69 -25.02
C VAL A 24 41.32 -28.70 -23.97
N PRO A 25 40.46 -29.03 -22.99
CA PRO A 25 40.26 -30.45 -22.65
C PRO A 25 38.76 -30.73 -22.56
N GLU A 26 38.23 -31.56 -23.46
CA GLU A 26 38.08 -33.01 -23.28
C GLU A 26 37.22 -33.39 -22.07
N ASN A 27 35.93 -33.62 -22.38
CA ASN A 27 35.05 -34.46 -21.59
C ASN A 27 35.65 -35.85 -21.42
N ASN A 28 35.67 -36.36 -20.18
CA ASN A 28 35.41 -37.78 -19.96
C ASN A 28 34.62 -37.98 -18.65
N PRO A 29 33.67 -38.93 -18.61
CA PRO A 29 32.66 -39.08 -17.57
C PRO A 29 33.11 -40.08 -16.49
N ASN A 30 32.35 -40.12 -15.40
CA ASN A 30 32.49 -40.95 -14.20
C ASN A 30 33.50 -40.45 -13.17
N GLU A 31 32.99 -39.68 -12.22
CA GLU A 31 33.31 -39.95 -10.82
C GLU A 31 32.06 -39.74 -9.96
N LYS A 32 31.54 -40.88 -9.47
CA LYS A 32 30.57 -40.91 -8.37
C LYS A 32 31.29 -40.40 -7.13
N GLN A 33 30.98 -39.19 -6.69
CA GLN A 33 31.16 -38.80 -5.30
C GLN A 33 29.80 -38.77 -4.63
N GLN A 34 29.55 -39.81 -3.84
CA GLN A 34 28.60 -39.78 -2.74
C GLN A 34 29.10 -38.75 -1.73
N GLU A 35 28.67 -37.50 -1.87
CA GLU A 35 28.67 -36.59 -0.73
C GLU A 35 27.36 -36.79 0.04
N ASN A 36 27.53 -37.32 1.25
CA ASN A 36 26.55 -37.25 2.32
C ASN A 36 26.28 -35.77 2.63
N GLY A 37 25.33 -35.19 1.91
CA GLY A 37 24.65 -33.98 2.35
C GLY A 37 23.85 -34.31 3.61
N LYS A 38 24.47 -34.10 4.78
CA LYS A 38 23.70 -33.64 5.93
C LYS A 38 23.00 -32.39 5.43
N GLY A 39 21.70 -32.52 5.17
CA GLY A 39 20.84 -31.36 4.98
C GLY A 39 20.96 -30.53 6.24
N GLU A 40 21.79 -29.48 6.19
CA GLU A 40 21.51 -28.29 6.94
C GLU A 40 20.11 -27.90 6.50
N ALA A 41 19.12 -28.22 7.33
CA ALA A 41 17.83 -27.58 7.24
C ALA A 41 18.15 -26.09 7.40
N SER A 42 18.21 -25.35 6.27
CA SER A 42 18.14 -23.90 6.36
C SER A 42 16.86 -23.65 7.12
N ASN A 43 17.01 -23.12 8.32
CA ASN A 43 15.91 -22.78 9.19
C ASN A 43 15.35 -21.46 8.64
N ASP A 44 14.90 -21.48 7.38
CA ASP A 44 14.35 -20.32 6.70
C ASP A 44 13.02 -20.01 7.35
N MET A 45 13.12 -19.18 8.39
CA MET A 45 11.97 -18.64 9.09
C MET A 45 11.17 -17.83 8.09
N SER A 46 9.89 -18.16 7.92
CA SER A 46 9.01 -17.39 7.03
C SER A 46 8.99 -15.92 7.45
N PHE A 47 8.78 -15.01 6.49
CA PHE A 47 8.64 -13.57 6.75
C PHE A 47 7.73 -13.27 7.95
N TYR A 48 6.58 -13.96 8.03
CA TYR A 48 5.60 -13.77 9.10
C TYR A 48 6.08 -14.29 10.45
N ASP A 49 6.84 -15.38 10.48
CA ASP A 49 7.43 -15.90 11.72
C ASP A 49 8.54 -14.99 12.23
N ALA A 50 9.34 -14.44 11.33
CA ALA A 50 10.34 -13.42 11.66
C ALA A 50 9.68 -12.16 12.22
N LEU A 51 8.60 -11.67 11.60
CA LEU A 51 7.84 -10.51 12.09
C LEU A 51 7.20 -10.79 13.48
N ARG A 52 6.68 -12.00 13.72
CA ARG A 52 6.16 -12.44 15.04
C ARG A 52 7.27 -12.55 16.08
N ALA A 53 8.48 -12.92 15.67
CA ALA A 53 9.65 -12.96 16.54
C ALA A 53 10.09 -11.53 16.91
N ALA A 54 10.12 -10.62 15.93
CA ALA A 54 10.57 -9.24 16.05
C ALA A 54 9.66 -8.36 16.93
N SER A 55 8.33 -8.59 16.92
CA SER A 55 7.39 -7.78 17.72
C SER A 55 6.41 -8.61 18.55
N LYS A 56 6.42 -8.35 19.87
CA LYS A 56 5.44 -8.90 20.82
C LYS A 56 4.02 -8.38 20.55
N ASP A 57 3.89 -7.13 20.12
CA ASP A 57 2.59 -6.53 19.85
C ASP A 57 1.98 -7.10 18.57
N TYR A 58 2.78 -7.33 17.52
CA TYR A 58 2.32 -8.06 16.34
C TYR A 58 1.89 -9.49 16.69
N ARG A 59 2.71 -10.23 17.45
CA ARG A 59 2.38 -11.59 17.87
C ARG A 59 1.05 -11.67 18.63
N ARG A 60 0.76 -10.67 19.48
CA ARG A 60 -0.53 -10.56 20.19
C ARG A 60 -1.68 -10.22 19.25
N LEU A 61 -1.44 -9.34 18.28
CA LEU A 61 -2.42 -9.02 17.25
C LEU A 61 -2.79 -10.25 16.41
N CYS A 62 -1.81 -11.06 15.96
CA CYS A 62 -2.08 -12.30 15.23
C CYS A 62 -2.99 -13.25 16.01
N LYS A 63 -2.65 -13.50 17.29
CA LYS A 63 -3.49 -14.35 18.15
C LYS A 63 -4.92 -13.83 18.28
N GLU A 64 -5.07 -12.51 18.40
CA GLU A 64 -6.41 -11.93 18.47
C GLU A 64 -7.16 -12.03 17.14
N LYS A 65 -6.49 -11.82 16.00
CA LYS A 65 -7.07 -12.01 14.67
C LYS A 65 -7.56 -13.45 14.48
N GLU A 66 -6.76 -14.44 14.86
CA GLU A 66 -7.12 -15.87 14.82
C GLU A 66 -8.37 -16.16 15.67
N LEU A 67 -8.46 -15.58 16.87
CA LEU A 67 -9.66 -15.70 17.72
C LEU A 67 -10.88 -14.98 17.12
N HIS A 68 -10.65 -13.87 16.44
CA HIS A 68 -11.70 -13.10 15.77
C HIS A 68 -12.30 -13.87 14.59
N GLU A 69 -11.44 -14.47 13.77
CA GLU A 69 -11.82 -15.24 12.57
C GLU A 69 -12.50 -16.56 12.93
N SER A 70 -12.13 -17.18 14.05
CA SER A 70 -12.74 -18.43 14.54
C SER A 70 -13.99 -18.22 15.42
N SER A 71 -14.40 -16.98 15.70
CA SER A 71 -15.54 -16.68 16.58
C SER A 71 -16.87 -16.71 15.84
N ARG A 72 -17.74 -17.67 16.18
CA ARG A 72 -19.14 -17.73 15.70
C ARG A 72 -19.94 -16.46 16.03
N ALA A 73 -19.67 -15.83 17.17
CA ALA A 73 -20.32 -14.59 17.54
C ALA A 73 -19.92 -13.44 16.60
N MET A 74 -18.66 -13.41 16.17
CA MET A 74 -18.19 -12.45 15.17
C MET A 74 -18.80 -12.68 13.79
N GLU A 75 -18.95 -13.94 13.39
CA GLU A 75 -19.65 -14.32 12.16
C GLU A 75 -21.11 -13.84 12.19
N ALA A 76 -21.86 -14.15 13.26
CA ALA A 76 -23.23 -13.68 13.44
C ALA A 76 -23.33 -12.15 13.44
N ALA A 77 -22.37 -11.45 14.07
CA ALA A 77 -22.29 -9.99 14.04
C ALA A 77 -22.05 -9.43 12.64
N ALA A 78 -21.18 -10.07 11.86
CA ALA A 78 -20.89 -9.70 10.48
C ALA A 78 -22.12 -9.89 9.58
N ASP A 79 -22.86 -10.99 9.74
CA ASP A 79 -24.07 -11.26 8.96
C ASP A 79 -25.22 -10.33 9.33
N ALA A 80 -25.44 -10.07 10.61
CA ALA A 80 -26.41 -9.06 11.05
C ALA A 80 -26.09 -7.68 10.45
N ARG A 81 -24.81 -7.32 10.40
CA ARG A 81 -24.36 -6.07 9.76
C ARG A 81 -24.59 -6.09 8.26
N ARG A 82 -24.29 -7.19 7.56
CA ARG A 82 -24.51 -7.34 6.13
C ARG A 82 -25.99 -7.15 5.78
N LYS A 83 -26.88 -7.86 6.49
CA LYS A 83 -28.34 -7.74 6.36
C LYS A 83 -28.82 -6.30 6.59
N TYR A 84 -28.25 -5.61 7.58
CA TYR A 84 -28.58 -4.20 7.83
C TYR A 84 -28.26 -3.33 6.61
N PHE A 85 -27.05 -3.44 6.04
CA PHE A 85 -26.65 -2.65 4.87
C PHE A 85 -27.46 -3.01 3.63
N GLU A 86 -27.67 -4.30 3.34
CA GLU A 86 -28.51 -4.73 2.23
C GLU A 86 -29.94 -4.17 2.32
N THR A 87 -30.52 -4.15 3.53
CA THR A 87 -31.85 -3.59 3.76
C THR A 87 -31.87 -2.07 3.57
N HIS A 88 -30.82 -1.37 4.02
CA HIS A 88 -30.72 0.08 3.90
C HIS A 88 -30.42 0.54 2.47
N GLU A 89 -29.57 -0.17 1.73
CA GLU A 89 -29.31 0.10 0.31
C GLU A 89 -30.57 -0.12 -0.52
N ARG A 90 -31.32 -1.20 -0.26
CA ARG A 90 -32.66 -1.40 -0.87
C ARG A 90 -33.62 -0.27 -0.55
N ALA A 91 -33.63 0.22 0.69
CA ALA A 91 -34.46 1.36 1.10
C ALA A 91 -34.03 2.69 0.47
N GLN A 92 -32.79 2.80 -0.02
CA GLN A 92 -32.26 3.96 -0.75
C GLN A 92 -32.27 3.76 -2.28
N ASN A 93 -33.17 2.92 -2.81
CA ASN A 93 -33.26 2.60 -4.24
C ASN A 93 -31.95 2.06 -4.84
N GLY A 94 -31.19 1.29 -4.06
CA GLY A 94 -29.92 0.70 -4.48
C GLY A 94 -28.72 1.64 -4.41
N GLN A 95 -28.87 2.85 -3.85
CA GLN A 95 -27.75 3.78 -3.67
C GLN A 95 -26.85 3.35 -2.50
N PRO A 96 -25.51 3.36 -2.65
CA PRO A 96 -24.59 3.03 -1.57
C PRO A 96 -24.71 4.01 -0.40
N VAL A 97 -24.66 3.49 0.84
CA VAL A 97 -24.67 4.35 2.03
C VAL A 97 -23.36 5.15 2.11
N THR A 98 -23.38 6.42 1.72
CA THR A 98 -22.20 7.27 1.80
C THR A 98 -21.88 7.64 3.27
N PRO A 99 -20.65 7.43 3.77
CA PRO A 99 -20.28 7.80 5.13
C PRO A 99 -20.35 9.32 5.37
N SER A 100 -20.39 9.73 6.63
CA SER A 100 -20.23 11.14 7.00
C SER A 100 -18.74 11.50 7.04
N PHE A 101 -18.38 12.72 6.63
CA PHE A 101 -16.99 13.18 6.63
C PHE A 101 -16.49 13.60 8.04
N GLY A 102 -17.39 13.91 8.97
CA GLY A 102 -17.05 14.40 10.32
C GLY A 102 -16.12 13.49 11.13
N PRO A 103 -16.39 12.16 11.22
CA PRO A 103 -15.48 11.22 11.88
C PRO A 103 -14.07 11.22 11.28
N TYR A 104 -13.95 11.31 9.96
CA TYR A 104 -12.68 11.39 9.25
C TYR A 104 -11.95 12.70 9.57
N LYS A 105 -12.63 13.84 9.49
CA LYS A 105 -12.08 15.16 9.88
C LYS A 105 -11.52 15.16 11.31
N LYS A 106 -12.25 14.57 12.27
CA LYS A 106 -11.79 14.45 13.66
C LYS A 106 -10.55 13.56 13.77
N HIS A 107 -10.52 12.47 13.00
CA HIS A 107 -9.38 11.57 12.95
C HIS A 107 -8.14 12.27 12.40
N TYR A 108 -8.23 12.94 11.23
CA TYR A 108 -7.11 13.67 10.65
C TYR A 108 -6.63 14.79 11.56
N ARG A 109 -7.51 15.53 12.24
CA ARG A 109 -7.09 16.49 13.26
C ARG A 109 -6.23 15.84 14.35
N LYS A 110 -6.65 14.69 14.86
CA LYS A 110 -5.92 13.99 15.95
C LYS A 110 -4.51 13.56 15.53
N TYR A 111 -4.35 13.08 14.29
CA TYR A 111 -3.12 12.45 13.85
C TYR A 111 -2.22 13.37 13.01
N LEU A 112 -2.79 14.24 12.17
CA LEU A 112 -2.04 15.07 11.19
C LEU A 112 -1.82 16.52 11.62
N GLU A 113 -2.59 17.10 12.54
CA GLU A 113 -2.52 18.55 12.85
C GLU A 113 -1.12 18.99 13.26
N LYS A 114 -0.41 18.19 14.07
CA LYS A 114 0.96 18.52 14.50
C LYS A 114 2.01 18.46 13.38
N HIS A 115 1.75 17.67 12.34
CA HIS A 115 2.67 17.44 11.22
C HIS A 115 2.48 18.48 10.11
N LEU A 116 1.21 18.75 9.77
CA LEU A 116 0.89 19.59 8.64
C LEU A 116 0.75 21.09 9.00
N THR A 117 0.97 21.47 10.26
CA THR A 117 0.90 22.88 10.68
C THR A 117 1.94 23.76 9.98
N GLN A 118 3.06 23.20 9.55
CA GLN A 118 4.08 23.91 8.77
C GLN A 118 3.57 24.36 7.39
N TYR A 119 2.55 23.67 6.84
CA TYR A 119 1.95 23.98 5.53
C TYR A 119 0.70 24.86 5.64
N ARG A 120 0.56 25.65 6.70
CA ARG A 120 -0.60 26.55 6.86
C ARG A 120 -0.71 27.52 5.67
N ASN A 121 -1.92 27.65 5.14
CA ASN A 121 -2.21 28.39 3.90
C ASN A 121 -1.48 27.87 2.65
N GLY A 122 -0.89 26.68 2.71
CA GLY A 122 -0.25 26.00 1.58
C GLY A 122 -1.27 25.34 0.64
N ARG A 123 -0.73 24.50 -0.24
CA ARG A 123 -1.44 23.78 -1.29
C ARG A 123 -1.54 22.29 -0.98
N PHE A 124 -2.68 21.67 -1.29
CA PHE A 124 -2.81 20.22 -1.19
C PHE A 124 -3.46 19.59 -2.43
N CYS A 125 -3.14 18.31 -2.64
CA CYS A 125 -3.87 17.41 -3.53
C CYS A 125 -4.37 16.21 -2.72
N ASP A 126 -5.66 15.87 -2.82
CA ASP A 126 -6.27 14.75 -2.11
C ASP A 126 -6.89 13.74 -3.08
N ILE A 127 -6.26 12.59 -3.26
CA ILE A 127 -6.71 11.50 -4.14
C ILE A 127 -7.47 10.48 -3.28
N GLY A 128 -8.64 10.02 -3.74
CA GLY A 128 -9.54 9.20 -2.92
C GLY A 128 -10.22 10.01 -1.81
N SER A 129 -10.52 11.29 -2.08
CA SER A 129 -10.95 12.29 -1.11
C SER A 129 -12.36 12.10 -0.53
N ALA A 130 -13.28 11.49 -1.27
CA ALA A 130 -14.67 11.35 -0.86
C ALA A 130 -14.79 10.45 0.40
N PRO A 131 -15.58 10.84 1.41
CA PRO A 131 -16.64 11.86 1.39
C PRO A 131 -16.18 13.30 1.74
N GLY A 132 -14.87 13.57 1.80
CA GLY A 132 -14.32 14.91 2.05
C GLY A 132 -13.81 15.14 3.47
N GLY A 133 -13.42 14.07 4.17
CA GLY A 133 -12.94 14.17 5.55
C GLY A 133 -11.61 14.92 5.70
N LEU A 134 -10.68 14.63 4.80
CA LEU A 134 -9.35 15.25 4.79
C LEU A 134 -9.39 16.69 4.27
N PRO A 135 -10.06 17.02 3.14
CA PRO A 135 -10.15 18.40 2.67
C PRO A 135 -10.85 19.30 3.69
N ALA A 136 -11.90 18.80 4.37
CA ALA A 136 -12.55 19.53 5.45
C ALA A 136 -11.64 19.81 6.66
N PHE A 137 -10.63 18.96 6.90
CA PHE A 137 -9.61 19.24 7.89
C PHE A 137 -8.60 20.28 7.37
N LEU A 138 -8.04 20.08 6.18
CA LEU A 138 -7.01 20.94 5.60
C LEU A 138 -7.51 22.38 5.37
N CYS A 139 -8.68 22.55 4.76
CA CYS A 139 -9.26 23.87 4.52
C CYS A 139 -9.66 24.56 5.83
N ASP A 140 -10.50 23.93 6.65
CA ASP A 140 -11.10 24.61 7.81
C ASP A 140 -10.12 24.84 8.96
N ARG A 141 -9.04 24.03 9.05
CA ARG A 141 -8.10 24.08 10.18
C ARG A 141 -6.74 24.63 9.83
N LEU A 142 -6.24 24.32 8.64
CA LEU A 142 -4.92 24.75 8.20
C LEU A 142 -5.00 25.91 7.20
N GLY A 143 -6.20 26.28 6.74
CA GLY A 143 -6.39 27.36 5.75
C GLY A 143 -5.86 26.99 4.37
N MET A 144 -5.59 25.71 4.11
CA MET A 144 -4.99 25.28 2.86
C MET A 144 -5.99 25.35 1.70
N THR A 145 -5.43 25.56 0.52
CA THR A 145 -6.16 25.54 -0.76
C THR A 145 -5.76 24.29 -1.53
N GLY A 146 -6.63 23.74 -2.37
CA GLY A 146 -6.26 22.49 -3.03
C GLY A 146 -7.27 21.92 -3.99
N VAL A 147 -6.92 20.73 -4.45
CA VAL A 147 -7.70 19.92 -5.38
C VAL A 147 -7.98 18.56 -4.75
N ALA A 148 -9.13 18.00 -5.06
CA ALA A 148 -9.59 16.75 -4.51
C ALA A 148 -10.17 15.88 -5.63
N PHE A 149 -9.78 14.62 -5.66
CA PHE A 149 -10.15 13.65 -6.68
C PHE A 149 -10.81 12.45 -6.05
N SER A 150 -11.78 11.83 -6.72
CA SER A 150 -12.36 10.55 -6.35
C SER A 150 -12.87 9.81 -7.59
N LEU A 151 -13.13 8.53 -7.41
CA LEU A 151 -13.83 7.72 -8.41
C LEU A 151 -15.32 8.15 -8.50
N PRO A 152 -15.95 8.10 -9.68
CA PRO A 152 -17.37 8.36 -9.84
C PRO A 152 -18.24 7.41 -9.00
N GLU A 153 -19.46 7.83 -8.63
CA GLU A 153 -20.38 6.98 -7.85
C GLU A 153 -20.80 5.72 -8.65
N GLU A 154 -20.99 5.86 -9.96
CA GLU A 154 -21.34 4.80 -10.90
C GLU A 154 -20.27 3.70 -10.99
N ASP A 155 -19.00 4.06 -10.75
CA ASP A 155 -17.87 3.14 -10.76
C ASP A 155 -17.55 2.61 -9.34
N GLY A 156 -18.43 2.89 -8.36
CA GLY A 156 -18.30 2.41 -6.99
C GLY A 156 -17.60 3.38 -6.04
N GLY A 157 -17.40 4.63 -6.46
CA GLY A 157 -16.93 5.73 -5.62
C GLY A 157 -17.98 6.21 -4.61
N PHE A 158 -17.58 7.20 -3.81
CA PHE A 158 -18.46 7.84 -2.82
C PHE A 158 -18.79 9.27 -3.25
N ARG A 159 -20.01 9.70 -2.97
CA ARG A 159 -20.38 11.12 -3.12
C ARG A 159 -19.52 12.02 -2.23
N MET A 160 -18.98 13.08 -2.82
CA MET A 160 -18.35 14.17 -2.08
C MET A 160 -19.41 14.95 -1.28
N LYS A 161 -19.21 15.08 0.04
CA LYS A 161 -20.14 15.82 0.92
C LYS A 161 -19.57 17.15 1.40
N PHE A 162 -18.25 17.28 1.44
CA PHE A 162 -17.59 18.52 1.81
C PHE A 162 -17.54 19.46 0.60
N HIS A 163 -17.80 20.74 0.85
CA HIS A 163 -17.71 21.78 -0.17
C HIS A 163 -17.00 22.99 0.44
N SER A 164 -16.04 23.55 -0.29
CA SER A 164 -15.32 24.76 0.08
C SER A 164 -15.00 25.58 -1.16
N THR A 165 -14.94 26.90 -1.04
CA THR A 165 -14.47 27.79 -2.12
C THR A 165 -12.96 27.67 -2.37
N THR A 166 -12.23 27.06 -1.44
CA THR A 166 -10.77 26.88 -1.52
C THR A 166 -10.35 25.47 -1.94
N CYS A 167 -11.31 24.58 -2.20
CA CYS A 167 -11.06 23.21 -2.62
C CYS A 167 -11.88 22.90 -3.87
N HIS A 168 -11.20 22.65 -4.99
CA HIS A 168 -11.85 22.16 -6.20
C HIS A 168 -11.95 20.64 -6.14
N PHE A 169 -13.08 20.08 -6.57
CA PHE A 169 -13.32 18.65 -6.58
C PHE A 169 -13.63 18.14 -7.99
N SER A 170 -13.05 16.99 -8.34
CA SER A 170 -13.36 16.20 -9.54
C SER A 170 -13.67 14.76 -9.13
N ASP A 171 -14.74 14.20 -9.68
CA ASP A 171 -15.14 12.81 -9.55
C ASP A 171 -14.64 11.93 -10.71
N GLU A 172 -13.79 12.45 -11.60
CA GLU A 172 -13.31 11.73 -12.79
C GLU A 172 -11.91 11.12 -12.60
N CYS A 173 -11.67 10.40 -11.49
CA CYS A 173 -10.35 9.84 -11.19
C CYS A 173 -10.39 8.34 -10.86
N ASP A 174 -10.04 7.51 -11.84
CA ASP A 174 -9.78 6.08 -11.69
C ASP A 174 -8.29 5.78 -11.86
N MET A 175 -7.63 5.51 -10.73
CA MET A 175 -6.20 5.21 -10.67
C MET A 175 -5.86 3.74 -10.93
N SER A 176 -6.85 2.89 -11.20
CA SER A 176 -6.61 1.48 -11.52
C SER A 176 -6.13 1.24 -12.96
N VAL A 177 -6.26 2.25 -13.83
CA VAL A 177 -5.87 2.18 -15.23
C VAL A 177 -4.38 2.50 -15.40
N PRO A 178 -3.61 1.70 -16.16
CA PRO A 178 -2.21 2.00 -16.45
C PRO A 178 -1.99 3.40 -17.01
N GLY A 179 -1.12 4.18 -16.35
CA GLY A 179 -0.79 5.54 -16.76
C GLY A 179 -1.81 6.60 -16.36
N ALA A 180 -2.83 6.27 -15.55
CA ALA A 180 -3.85 7.21 -15.07
C ALA A 180 -3.24 8.45 -14.38
N TRP A 181 -2.10 8.28 -13.71
CA TRP A 181 -1.35 9.38 -13.08
C TRP A 181 -1.12 10.57 -14.02
N LYS A 182 -0.90 10.30 -15.31
CA LYS A 182 -0.57 11.33 -16.29
C LYS A 182 -1.83 11.99 -16.83
N SER A 183 -2.71 11.19 -17.41
CA SER A 183 -3.88 11.66 -18.14
C SER A 183 -4.97 12.23 -17.25
N GLN A 184 -5.10 11.74 -16.02
CA GLN A 184 -6.19 12.14 -15.11
C GLN A 184 -5.74 13.12 -14.02
N LEU A 185 -4.45 13.14 -13.67
CA LEU A 185 -3.94 14.02 -12.61
C LEU A 185 -2.94 15.03 -13.15
N TYR A 186 -1.78 14.59 -13.63
CA TYR A 186 -0.68 15.49 -13.97
C TYR A 186 -1.04 16.49 -15.09
N ASP A 187 -1.60 16.00 -16.20
CA ASP A 187 -1.96 16.84 -17.35
C ASP A 187 -3.16 17.75 -17.01
N VAL A 188 -4.12 17.25 -16.22
CA VAL A 188 -5.30 18.01 -15.74
C VAL A 188 -4.87 19.16 -14.84
N LEU A 189 -3.94 18.91 -13.92
CA LEU A 189 -3.36 19.89 -13.01
C LEU A 189 -2.27 20.74 -13.65
N LYS A 190 -1.95 20.51 -14.94
CA LYS A 190 -0.97 21.28 -15.71
C LYS A 190 0.39 21.40 -15.02
N GLY A 191 0.83 20.32 -14.37
CA GLY A 191 2.10 20.27 -13.65
C GLY A 191 2.16 21.14 -12.39
N GLU A 192 1.01 21.46 -11.79
CA GLU A 192 0.99 22.12 -10.48
C GLU A 192 1.68 21.26 -9.40
N THR A 193 2.31 21.95 -8.45
CA THR A 193 2.95 21.35 -7.29
C THR A 193 2.22 21.65 -5.98
N PHE A 194 2.45 20.79 -4.98
CA PHE A 194 1.73 20.80 -3.71
C PHE A 194 2.67 20.62 -2.51
N ASP A 195 2.34 21.26 -1.39
CA ASP A 195 3.02 21.06 -0.10
C ASP A 195 2.64 19.72 0.54
N PHE A 196 1.41 19.25 0.28
CA PHE A 196 0.89 18.00 0.83
C PHE A 196 0.07 17.23 -0.20
N ILE A 197 0.37 15.94 -0.38
CA ILE A 197 -0.39 15.04 -1.26
C ILE A 197 -0.89 13.85 -0.46
N ASN A 198 -2.18 13.55 -0.55
CA ASN A 198 -2.77 12.32 -0.02
C ASN A 198 -3.09 11.33 -1.15
N LEU A 199 -2.67 10.09 -0.94
CA LEU A 199 -2.90 8.92 -1.79
C LEU A 199 -3.85 7.99 -1.04
N GLY A 200 -5.14 8.24 -1.22
CA GLY A 200 -6.22 7.67 -0.44
C GLY A 200 -6.93 6.47 -1.07
N ILE A 201 -6.59 6.08 -2.29
CA ILE A 201 -7.35 5.03 -2.99
C ILE A 201 -6.98 3.66 -2.42
N THR A 202 -8.02 2.91 -2.07
CA THR A 202 -7.90 1.50 -1.69
C THR A 202 -9.03 0.72 -2.30
N LEU A 203 -8.73 -0.48 -2.79
CA LEU A 203 -9.75 -1.44 -3.20
C LEU A 203 -10.11 -2.30 -1.99
N GLN A 204 -11.41 -2.39 -1.73
CA GLN A 204 -11.89 -3.35 -0.76
C GLN A 204 -12.06 -4.70 -1.46
N TRP A 205 -11.27 -5.70 -1.05
CA TRP A 205 -11.52 -7.08 -1.45
C TRP A 205 -12.94 -7.49 -1.02
N ARG A 206 -13.80 -7.78 -2.00
CA ARG A 206 -15.06 -8.47 -1.76
C ARG A 206 -14.77 -9.95 -1.96
N LYS A 207 -14.81 -10.76 -0.90
CA LYS A 207 -14.87 -12.22 -1.08
C LYS A 207 -16.06 -12.51 -2.00
N PRO A 208 -15.92 -13.35 -3.03
CA PRO A 208 -17.06 -13.80 -3.80
C PRO A 208 -18.12 -14.35 -2.84
N VAL A 209 -19.35 -13.91 -3.01
CA VAL A 209 -20.48 -14.63 -2.45
C VAL A 209 -20.50 -15.93 -3.23
N GLN A 210 -20.19 -17.06 -2.59
CA GLN A 210 -20.55 -18.37 -3.13
C GLN A 210 -22.06 -18.29 -3.39
N LYS A 211 -22.44 -18.15 -4.66
CA LYS A 211 -23.78 -18.52 -5.08
C LYS A 211 -23.83 -20.01 -4.87
N VAL A 212 -24.40 -20.42 -3.75
CA VAL A 212 -24.90 -21.79 -3.60
C VAL A 212 -26.06 -21.87 -4.59
N GLU A 213 -25.74 -22.17 -5.84
CA GLU A 213 -26.73 -22.72 -6.74
C GLU A 213 -27.02 -24.11 -6.16
N ASP A 214 -28.28 -24.35 -5.80
CA ASP A 214 -28.80 -25.63 -5.34
C ASP A 214 -28.59 -26.67 -6.45
N GLU A 215 -27.39 -27.24 -6.55
CA GLU A 215 -27.11 -28.40 -7.38
C GLU A 215 -26.58 -29.53 -6.50
N SER A 216 -27.51 -30.46 -6.27
CA SER A 216 -27.37 -31.84 -5.82
C SER A 216 -25.95 -32.36 -5.57
N GLU A 217 -25.78 -32.89 -4.36
CA GLU A 217 -24.71 -33.79 -3.91
C GLU A 217 -24.27 -34.80 -5.00
N MET A 218 -23.17 -34.49 -5.68
CA MET A 218 -22.24 -35.50 -6.17
C MET A 218 -20.82 -35.07 -5.80
N GLU A 219 -20.13 -35.95 -5.09
CA GLU A 219 -18.74 -35.84 -4.68
C GLU A 219 -17.84 -35.63 -5.91
N ASP A 220 -17.31 -34.42 -6.08
CA ASP A 220 -16.34 -34.16 -7.14
C ASP A 220 -15.19 -33.31 -6.59
N GLN A 221 -14.07 -33.95 -6.25
CA GLN A 221 -12.82 -33.30 -5.83
C GLN A 221 -12.32 -32.28 -6.89
N SER A 222 -12.77 -32.43 -8.14
CA SER A 222 -12.50 -31.50 -9.23
C SER A 222 -13.19 -30.13 -9.07
N ALA A 223 -14.31 -30.05 -8.34
CA ALA A 223 -15.01 -28.81 -8.07
C ALA A 223 -14.33 -27.99 -6.95
N GLU A 224 -13.75 -28.65 -5.95
CA GLU A 224 -12.97 -28.00 -4.88
C GLU A 224 -11.63 -27.44 -5.38
N GLU A 225 -10.92 -28.16 -6.25
CA GLU A 225 -9.68 -27.65 -6.87
C GLU A 225 -9.95 -26.46 -7.78
N LYS A 226 -11.01 -26.52 -8.60
CA LYS A 226 -11.40 -25.42 -9.48
C LYS A 226 -11.81 -24.16 -8.71
N THR A 227 -12.60 -24.31 -7.64
CA THR A 227 -12.98 -23.17 -6.78
C THR A 227 -11.80 -22.57 -6.02
N ALA A 228 -10.83 -23.39 -5.61
CA ALA A 228 -9.60 -22.91 -4.99
C ALA A 228 -8.71 -22.16 -5.99
N GLU A 229 -8.63 -22.61 -7.24
CA GLU A 229 -7.88 -21.94 -8.31
C GLU A 229 -8.53 -20.61 -8.72
N ASP A 230 -9.85 -20.58 -8.91
CA ASP A 230 -10.60 -19.36 -9.20
C ASP A 230 -10.40 -18.31 -8.08
N THR A 231 -10.49 -18.74 -6.82
CA THR A 231 -10.25 -17.85 -5.67
C THR A 231 -8.82 -17.28 -5.66
N ARG A 232 -7.81 -18.09 -6.03
CA ARG A 232 -6.41 -17.63 -6.10
C ARG A 232 -6.19 -16.66 -7.26
N SER A 233 -6.83 -16.90 -8.41
CA SER A 233 -6.75 -16.01 -9.56
C SER A 233 -7.32 -14.64 -9.21
N GLU A 234 -8.53 -14.59 -8.65
CA GLU A 234 -9.13 -13.32 -8.27
C GLU A 234 -8.28 -12.57 -7.21
N GLN A 235 -7.70 -13.29 -6.23
CA GLN A 235 -6.84 -12.68 -5.22
C GLN A 235 -5.58 -12.05 -5.84
N ARG A 236 -5.02 -12.70 -6.87
CA ARG A 236 -3.93 -12.16 -7.66
C ARG A 236 -4.39 -10.92 -8.43
N ASP A 237 -5.52 -10.98 -9.12
CA ASP A 237 -6.02 -9.86 -9.93
C ASP A 237 -6.29 -8.62 -9.07
N HIS A 238 -6.86 -8.79 -7.88
CA HIS A 238 -7.03 -7.68 -6.93
C HIS A 238 -5.72 -7.15 -6.38
N ARG A 239 -4.73 -8.02 -6.11
CA ARG A 239 -3.40 -7.59 -5.70
C ARG A 239 -2.74 -6.75 -6.80
N LEU A 240 -2.81 -7.20 -8.05
CA LEU A 240 -2.29 -6.47 -9.22
C LEU A 240 -3.01 -5.11 -9.37
N ALA A 241 -4.33 -5.07 -9.28
CA ALA A 241 -5.07 -3.81 -9.32
C ALA A 241 -4.65 -2.84 -8.20
N MET A 242 -4.42 -3.35 -6.98
CA MET A 242 -3.89 -2.54 -5.87
C MET A 242 -2.47 -2.03 -6.12
N GLN A 243 -1.60 -2.85 -6.70
CA GLN A 243 -0.24 -2.45 -7.07
C GLN A 243 -0.26 -1.35 -8.14
N GLU A 244 -1.15 -1.46 -9.15
CA GLU A 244 -1.29 -0.45 -10.21
C GLU A 244 -1.81 0.88 -9.66
N ILE A 245 -2.79 0.86 -8.76
CA ILE A 245 -3.27 2.06 -8.06
C ILE A 245 -2.13 2.74 -7.31
N ILE A 246 -1.42 2.00 -6.47
CA ILE A 246 -0.32 2.56 -5.66
C ILE A 246 0.80 3.07 -6.57
N LYS A 247 1.10 2.36 -7.67
CA LYS A 247 2.06 2.80 -8.69
C LYS A 247 1.66 4.16 -9.26
N ASN A 248 0.43 4.30 -9.75
CA ASN A 248 -0.06 5.56 -10.32
C ASN A 248 -0.09 6.69 -9.27
N GLU A 249 -0.58 6.41 -8.07
CA GLU A 249 -0.64 7.38 -6.98
C GLU A 249 0.75 7.89 -6.56
N LEU A 250 1.70 6.98 -6.33
CA LEU A 250 3.07 7.33 -5.96
C LEU A 250 3.77 8.08 -7.08
N PHE A 251 3.59 7.64 -8.32
CA PHE A 251 4.23 8.30 -9.45
C PHE A 251 3.74 9.74 -9.62
N PHE A 252 2.44 9.97 -9.51
CA PHE A 252 1.89 11.33 -9.45
C PHE A 252 2.49 12.13 -8.29
N ALA A 253 2.51 11.58 -7.08
CA ALA A 253 3.01 12.28 -5.90
C ALA A 253 4.44 12.79 -6.10
N LEU A 254 5.34 11.95 -6.62
CA LEU A 254 6.75 12.31 -6.81
C LEU A 254 6.97 13.34 -7.92
N GLN A 255 6.05 13.45 -8.89
CA GLN A 255 6.11 14.47 -9.95
C GLN A 255 5.50 15.81 -9.55
N SER A 256 4.63 15.82 -8.52
CA SER A 256 3.82 16.98 -8.15
C SER A 256 4.02 17.45 -6.71
N ILE A 257 4.91 16.83 -5.94
CA ILE A 257 5.25 17.31 -4.59
C ILE A 257 6.32 18.41 -4.67
N ASP A 258 6.16 19.47 -3.88
CA ASP A 258 7.22 20.46 -3.68
C ASP A 258 8.37 19.87 -2.85
N ASP A 259 9.59 20.37 -3.04
CA ASP A 259 10.73 20.00 -2.19
C ASP A 259 10.46 20.41 -0.73
N GLY A 260 10.61 19.48 0.21
CA GLY A 260 10.19 19.64 1.60
C GLY A 260 8.71 19.34 1.87
N GLY A 261 7.95 18.96 0.84
CA GLY A 261 6.55 18.56 0.97
C GLY A 261 6.36 17.20 1.68
N SER A 262 5.10 16.88 1.98
CA SER A 262 4.71 15.64 2.65
C SER A 262 3.73 14.82 1.80
N VAL A 263 3.88 13.50 1.83
CA VAL A 263 2.96 12.56 1.20
C VAL A 263 2.34 11.66 2.27
N MET A 264 1.01 11.51 2.25
CA MET A 264 0.32 10.48 3.03
C MET A 264 -0.19 9.39 2.08
N VAL A 265 0.14 8.12 2.35
CA VAL A 265 -0.25 6.97 1.54
C VAL A 265 -1.11 6.01 2.34
N THR A 266 -2.18 5.50 1.74
CA THR A 266 -2.98 4.44 2.34
C THR A 266 -2.51 3.08 1.87
N LEU A 267 -1.96 2.28 2.78
CA LEU A 267 -1.52 0.92 2.50
C LEU A 267 -2.54 -0.10 3.00
N PRO A 268 -2.83 -1.17 2.24
CA PRO A 268 -3.99 -2.04 2.48
C PRO A 268 -3.89 -2.83 3.79
N ASN A 269 -2.68 -3.19 4.24
CA ASN A 269 -2.46 -4.02 5.43
C ASN A 269 -1.19 -3.57 6.17
N SER A 270 -1.20 -3.48 7.49
CA SER A 270 -0.01 -3.13 8.28
C SER A 270 1.08 -4.21 8.35
N ASP A 271 0.79 -5.43 7.88
CA ASP A 271 1.57 -6.64 8.14
C ASP A 271 1.85 -7.47 6.88
N HIS A 272 1.52 -6.94 5.70
CA HIS A 272 1.73 -7.62 4.42
C HIS A 272 3.10 -7.24 3.81
N PRO A 273 3.82 -8.17 3.14
CA PRO A 273 5.09 -7.89 2.49
C PRO A 273 5.12 -6.62 1.62
N ASN A 274 4.13 -6.39 0.75
CA ASN A 274 4.05 -5.16 -0.08
C ASN A 274 4.16 -3.87 0.75
N THR A 275 3.58 -3.86 1.95
CA THR A 275 3.66 -2.68 2.84
C THR A 275 5.10 -2.39 3.21
N PHE A 276 5.90 -3.42 3.47
CA PHE A 276 7.31 -3.25 3.78
C PHE A 276 8.13 -2.84 2.54
N LEU A 277 7.75 -3.31 1.35
CA LEU A 277 8.34 -2.83 0.10
C LEU A 277 8.12 -1.32 -0.07
N TYR A 278 6.87 -0.87 0.05
CA TYR A 278 6.55 0.55 -0.08
C TYR A 278 7.22 1.38 1.00
N LEU A 279 7.25 0.90 2.25
CA LEU A 279 7.98 1.56 3.33
C LEU A 279 9.48 1.67 3.03
N HIS A 280 10.10 0.60 2.49
CA HIS A 280 11.51 0.62 2.10
C HIS A 280 11.80 1.76 1.11
N TYR A 281 11.04 1.84 0.02
CA TYR A 281 11.20 2.92 -0.95
C TYR A 281 10.92 4.30 -0.38
N LEU A 282 9.83 4.44 0.38
CA LEU A 282 9.41 5.72 0.95
C LEU A 282 10.45 6.27 1.94
N ILE A 283 11.13 5.42 2.71
CA ILE A 283 12.20 5.84 3.63
C ILE A 283 13.37 6.47 2.87
N ASN A 284 13.73 5.89 1.73
CA ASN A 284 14.84 6.38 0.92
C ASN A 284 14.54 7.74 0.26
N CYS A 285 13.27 8.13 0.16
CA CYS A 285 12.85 9.43 -0.40
C CYS A 285 13.02 10.61 0.58
N ILE A 286 13.36 10.34 1.84
CA ILE A 286 13.33 11.32 2.93
C ILE A 286 14.68 12.02 3.10
N ALA A 287 14.68 13.34 3.29
CA ALA A 287 15.90 14.13 3.49
C ALA A 287 16.60 13.91 4.86
N SER A 288 15.89 13.43 5.88
CA SER A 288 16.41 13.20 7.23
C SER A 288 15.70 12.07 7.97
N GLU A 289 16.36 11.49 8.97
CA GLU A 289 15.74 10.50 9.86
C GLU A 289 14.50 11.06 10.58
N GLY A 290 13.51 10.20 10.83
CA GLY A 290 12.35 10.52 11.68
C GLY A 290 11.10 11.11 10.99
N ASN A 291 11.11 11.29 9.67
CA ASN A 291 9.97 11.85 8.93
C ASN A 291 9.02 10.78 8.33
N LEU A 292 9.06 9.54 8.83
CA LEU A 292 8.10 8.51 8.44
C LEU A 292 7.25 8.10 9.64
N MET A 293 5.93 8.06 9.46
CA MET A 293 5.00 7.64 10.50
C MET A 293 3.87 6.76 9.97
N VAL A 294 3.67 5.62 10.62
CA VAL A 294 2.49 4.77 10.41
C VAL A 294 1.40 5.15 11.41
N MET A 295 0.20 5.37 10.89
CA MET A 295 -0.97 5.81 11.65
C MET A 295 -2.16 4.89 11.39
N PRO A 296 -3.05 4.72 12.38
CA PRO A 296 -4.26 3.96 12.17
C PRO A 296 -5.21 4.70 11.23
N THR A 297 -6.11 3.99 10.57
CA THR A 297 -7.27 4.60 9.90
C THR A 297 -8.43 4.83 10.88
N PRO A 298 -9.50 5.58 10.51
CA PRO A 298 -10.65 5.79 11.38
C PRO A 298 -11.36 4.50 11.82
N LYS A 299 -11.20 3.40 11.08
CA LYS A 299 -11.76 2.09 11.39
C LYS A 299 -10.65 1.14 11.84
N LEU A 300 -10.36 1.14 13.14
CA LEU A 300 -9.28 0.35 13.75
C LEU A 300 -9.39 -1.17 13.57
N SER A 301 -10.58 -1.72 13.34
CA SER A 301 -10.72 -3.17 13.05
C SER A 301 -10.48 -3.52 11.58
N ARG A 302 -10.28 -2.52 10.69
CA ARG A 302 -9.89 -2.74 9.31
C ARG A 302 -8.38 -2.82 9.18
N LYS A 303 -7.94 -3.46 8.10
CA LYS A 303 -6.54 -3.72 7.80
C LYS A 303 -5.72 -2.50 7.31
N PRO A 304 -6.29 -1.50 6.62
CA PRO A 304 -5.50 -0.41 6.08
C PRO A 304 -4.86 0.48 7.14
N VAL A 305 -3.70 1.04 6.79
CA VAL A 305 -2.94 2.02 7.57
C VAL A 305 -2.61 3.22 6.72
N TYR A 306 -2.43 4.37 7.36
CA TYR A 306 -1.85 5.54 6.70
C TYR A 306 -0.35 5.59 6.99
N VAL A 307 0.45 5.90 5.98
CA VAL A 307 1.88 6.19 6.10
C VAL A 307 2.08 7.64 5.72
N LEU A 308 2.53 8.46 6.66
CA LEU A 308 2.95 9.84 6.39
C LEU A 308 4.46 9.86 6.21
N VAL A 309 4.89 10.49 5.12
CA VAL A 309 6.28 10.75 4.77
C VAL A 309 6.44 12.26 4.67
N GLU A 310 7.28 12.86 5.50
CA GLU A 310 7.49 14.31 5.58
C GLU A 310 8.87 14.70 5.00
N ASN A 311 9.00 15.96 4.58
CA ASN A 311 10.25 16.54 4.10
C ASN A 311 10.88 15.71 2.96
N ILE A 312 10.08 15.36 1.96
CA ILE A 312 10.56 14.67 0.76
C ILE A 312 11.51 15.60 0.01
N SER A 313 12.70 15.09 -0.33
CA SER A 313 13.58 15.81 -1.24
C SER A 313 13.46 15.25 -2.64
N THR A 314 12.87 16.04 -3.54
CA THR A 314 12.58 15.62 -4.92
C THR A 314 13.85 15.37 -5.74
N SER A 315 14.97 15.95 -5.31
CA SER A 315 16.30 15.75 -5.90
C SER A 315 17.07 14.55 -5.35
N SER A 316 16.56 13.89 -4.30
CA SER A 316 17.26 12.78 -3.64
C SER A 316 17.41 11.55 -4.54
N GLN A 317 18.46 10.76 -4.29
CA GLN A 317 18.68 9.50 -4.99
C GLN A 317 17.52 8.52 -4.76
N GLY A 318 16.96 8.45 -3.55
CA GLY A 318 15.84 7.54 -3.30
C GLY A 318 14.55 7.90 -4.03
N VAL A 319 14.28 9.18 -4.27
CA VAL A 319 13.18 9.59 -5.16
C VAL A 319 13.47 9.14 -6.59
N GLN A 320 14.70 9.33 -7.09
CA GLN A 320 15.08 8.88 -8.44
C GLN A 320 14.97 7.35 -8.58
N ASP A 321 15.42 6.60 -7.58
CA ASP A 321 15.35 5.13 -7.56
C ASP A 321 13.91 4.64 -7.55
N LEU A 322 13.04 5.26 -6.75
CA LEU A 322 11.62 4.93 -6.73
C LEU A 322 10.95 5.28 -8.07
N VAL A 323 11.21 6.46 -8.63
CA VAL A 323 10.71 6.85 -9.97
C VAL A 323 11.15 5.84 -11.03
N ASN A 324 12.43 5.44 -11.02
CA ASN A 324 12.97 4.45 -11.94
C ASN A 324 12.32 3.08 -11.77
N PHE A 325 12.10 2.63 -10.53
CA PHE A 325 11.39 1.39 -10.24
C PHE A 325 9.96 1.43 -10.81
N LEU A 326 9.21 2.50 -10.53
CA LEU A 326 7.83 2.67 -10.99
C LEU A 326 7.74 2.72 -12.53
N LEU A 327 8.73 3.32 -13.21
CA LEU A 327 8.76 3.38 -14.68
C LEU A 327 9.19 2.07 -15.34
N SER A 328 10.12 1.34 -14.74
CA SER A 328 10.72 0.14 -15.34
C SER A 328 10.03 -1.16 -14.97
N THR A 329 9.15 -1.14 -13.96
CA THR A 329 8.45 -2.31 -13.46
C THR A 329 6.98 -2.21 -13.79
N ASP A 330 6.51 -3.06 -14.69
CA ASP A 330 5.08 -3.18 -14.99
C ASP A 330 4.37 -4.05 -13.97
N VAL A 331 3.12 -3.69 -13.64
CA VAL A 331 2.26 -4.49 -12.76
C VAL A 331 1.61 -5.58 -13.61
N THR A 332 2.23 -6.75 -13.59
CA THR A 332 1.81 -7.91 -14.38
C THR A 332 2.01 -9.18 -13.56
N PRO A 333 1.28 -10.27 -13.84
CA PRO A 333 1.50 -11.55 -13.17
C PRO A 333 2.96 -12.01 -13.21
N GLU A 334 3.69 -11.71 -14.29
CA GLU A 334 5.10 -12.08 -14.49
C GLU A 334 6.07 -11.28 -13.62
N ASN A 335 5.69 -10.07 -13.23
CA ASN A 335 6.52 -9.17 -12.39
C ASN A 335 6.04 -9.08 -10.95
N ASP A 336 5.00 -9.81 -10.54
CA ASP A 336 4.38 -9.67 -9.22
C ASP A 336 5.37 -9.82 -8.06
N SER A 337 6.37 -10.72 -8.17
CA SER A 337 7.40 -10.88 -7.13
C SER A 337 8.24 -9.61 -6.91
N LYS A 338 8.45 -8.78 -7.94
CA LYS A 338 9.17 -7.49 -7.83
C LYS A 338 8.38 -6.45 -7.02
N TRP A 339 7.09 -6.67 -6.80
CA TRP A 339 6.21 -5.82 -6.00
C TRP A 339 6.03 -6.34 -4.57
N LEU A 340 6.87 -7.28 -4.14
CA LEU A 340 6.91 -7.87 -2.80
C LEU A 340 8.34 -7.78 -2.24
N VAL A 341 8.46 -7.72 -0.92
CA VAL A 341 9.72 -8.12 -0.25
C VAL A 341 9.75 -9.63 -0.14
N GLU A 342 10.86 -10.26 -0.48
CA GLU A 342 10.99 -11.72 -0.51
C GLU A 342 11.54 -12.27 0.81
N SER A 343 12.20 -11.43 1.61
CA SER A 343 12.84 -11.84 2.88
C SER A 343 12.58 -10.86 4.03
N TRP A 344 12.81 -11.34 5.26
CA TRP A 344 12.75 -10.47 6.44
C TRP A 344 13.90 -9.47 6.47
N GLU A 345 15.07 -9.88 5.99
CA GLU A 345 16.29 -9.09 5.91
C GLU A 345 16.08 -7.85 5.05
N GLU A 346 15.34 -7.98 3.95
CA GLU A 346 14.93 -6.87 3.08
C GLU A 346 13.96 -5.89 3.78
N ALA A 347 13.02 -6.43 4.56
CA ALA A 347 12.01 -5.66 5.26
C ALA A 347 12.52 -4.98 6.54
N LEU A 348 13.61 -5.50 7.13
CA LEU A 348 14.08 -5.11 8.46
C LEU A 348 14.42 -3.61 8.59
N PRO A 349 15.13 -2.96 7.65
CA PRO A 349 15.39 -1.52 7.73
C PRO A 349 14.10 -0.70 7.77
N ALA A 350 13.13 -1.10 6.93
CA ALA A 350 11.84 -0.43 6.87
C ALA A 350 11.05 -0.64 8.17
N PHE A 351 11.05 -1.86 8.70
CA PHE A 351 10.45 -2.17 9.98
C PHE A 351 11.05 -1.32 11.11
N GLU A 352 12.38 -1.29 11.26
CA GLU A 352 13.03 -0.56 12.37
C GLU A 352 12.78 0.95 12.27
N ALA A 353 12.80 1.52 11.07
CA ALA A 353 12.49 2.93 10.86
C ALA A 353 11.07 3.32 11.31
N CYS A 354 10.09 2.42 11.16
CA CYS A 354 8.68 2.71 11.47
C CYS A 354 8.17 2.01 12.73
N ARG A 355 8.99 1.19 13.39
CA ARG A 355 8.61 0.22 14.44
C ARG A 355 7.71 0.81 15.50
N THR A 356 8.11 1.93 16.09
CA THR A 356 7.37 2.56 17.20
C THR A 356 5.94 2.93 16.79
N SER A 357 5.79 3.50 15.59
CA SER A 357 4.49 3.91 15.06
C SER A 357 3.64 2.70 14.64
N LEU A 358 4.27 1.68 14.03
CA LEU A 358 3.62 0.45 13.61
C LEU A 358 3.12 -0.37 14.82
N GLU A 359 3.94 -0.54 15.86
CA GLU A 359 3.54 -1.20 17.11
C GLU A 359 2.45 -0.42 17.86
N HIS A 360 2.45 0.91 17.76
CA HIS A 360 1.33 1.71 18.26
C HIS A 360 0.03 1.38 17.54
N VAL A 361 0.04 1.29 16.20
CA VAL A 361 -1.12 0.89 15.40
C VAL A 361 -1.58 -0.51 15.80
N TRP A 362 -0.69 -1.49 15.88
CA TRP A 362 -1.06 -2.86 16.26
C TRP A 362 -1.69 -2.95 17.64
N ARG A 363 -1.22 -2.17 18.63
CA ARG A 363 -1.85 -2.10 19.96
C ARG A 363 -3.27 -1.53 19.89
N LEU A 364 -3.50 -0.51 19.06
CA LEU A 364 -4.84 0.05 18.87
C LEU A 364 -5.78 -0.93 18.17
N GLN A 365 -5.31 -1.62 17.11
CA GLN A 365 -6.07 -2.65 16.42
C GLN A 365 -6.40 -3.80 17.36
N LEU A 366 -5.43 -4.31 18.12
CA LEU A 366 -5.62 -5.36 19.12
C LEU A 366 -6.69 -4.97 20.15
N LYS A 367 -6.64 -3.74 20.67
CA LYS A 367 -7.64 -3.25 21.62
C LYS A 367 -9.04 -3.19 20.99
N GLN A 368 -9.14 -2.76 19.73
CA GLN A 368 -10.42 -2.70 19.03
C GLN A 368 -10.98 -4.09 18.74
N LEU A 369 -10.16 -5.04 18.26
CA LEU A 369 -10.58 -6.42 18.00
C LEU A 369 -11.11 -7.08 19.28
N LYS A 370 -10.40 -6.95 20.40
CA LYS A 370 -10.90 -7.45 21.70
C LYS A 370 -12.25 -6.87 22.08
N LYS A 371 -12.42 -5.57 21.85
CA LYS A 371 -13.68 -4.88 22.13
C LYS A 371 -14.80 -5.42 21.23
N ASP A 372 -14.57 -5.48 19.92
CA ASP A 372 -15.53 -5.95 18.93
C ASP A 372 -15.95 -7.40 19.23
N ARG A 373 -15.00 -8.29 19.53
CA ARG A 373 -15.28 -9.68 19.91
C ARG A 373 -16.10 -9.77 21.18
N ASN A 374 -15.70 -9.08 22.27
CA ASN A 374 -16.44 -9.12 23.52
C ASN A 374 -17.87 -8.57 23.36
N GLU A 375 -18.06 -7.52 22.55
CA GLU A 375 -19.40 -7.00 22.23
C GLU A 375 -20.23 -8.00 21.44
N ALA A 376 -19.63 -8.71 20.48
CA ALA A 376 -20.30 -9.76 19.72
C ALA A 376 -20.66 -10.95 20.61
N GLU A 377 -19.75 -11.43 21.47
CA GLU A 377 -19.99 -12.52 22.42
C GLU A 377 -21.12 -12.18 23.40
N ASN A 378 -21.15 -10.95 23.93
CA ASN A 378 -22.23 -10.51 24.81
C ASN A 378 -23.60 -10.48 24.11
N LYS A 379 -23.63 -10.17 22.82
CA LYS A 379 -24.88 -10.02 22.05
C LYS A 379 -25.36 -11.33 21.42
N TYR A 380 -24.44 -12.16 20.96
CA TYR A 380 -24.72 -13.35 20.14
C TYR A 380 -24.22 -14.66 20.76
N GLY A 381 -23.42 -14.62 21.83
CA GLY A 381 -22.84 -15.80 22.46
C GLY A 381 -23.82 -16.66 23.28
N GLY A 382 -25.06 -16.21 23.47
CA GLY A 382 -26.12 -16.93 24.18
C GLY A 382 -27.23 -17.51 23.30
N ALA A 383 -27.21 -17.29 21.97
CA ALA A 383 -28.25 -17.79 21.09
C ALA A 383 -27.91 -19.22 20.61
N PRO A 384 -28.73 -20.25 20.92
CA PRO A 384 -28.70 -21.47 20.13
C PRO A 384 -29.14 -21.11 18.71
N VAL A 385 -28.34 -21.44 17.71
CA VAL A 385 -28.75 -21.35 16.31
C VAL A 385 -29.61 -22.58 16.04
N GLU A 386 -30.89 -22.37 15.73
CA GLU A 386 -31.72 -23.43 15.13
C GLU A 386 -31.07 -23.81 13.79
N ASN A 387 -30.65 -25.07 13.69
CA ASN A 387 -30.12 -25.69 12.48
C ASN A 387 -31.21 -25.81 11.41
#